data_AF-F4FZC9-F1
#
_entry.id   AF-F4FZC9-F1
#
_cell.length_a   1.000
_cell.length_b   1.000
_cell.length_c   1.000
_cell.angle_alpha   90.00
_cell.angle_beta   90.00
_cell.angle_gamma   90.00
#
_symmetry.space_group_name_H-M   'P 1'
#
loop_
_entity.id
_entity.type
_entity.pdbx_description
1 polymer ?
#
loop_
_entity_poly.entity_id
_entity_poly.type
_entity_poly.pdbx_seq_one_letter_code
_entity_poly.pdbx_strand_id
1 'polypeptide(L)' 'MRISETTNKYLLKKRNHDILIEEIKNERGETLFVLSAIKSAKLPDGESWSLNTSDYKELDRKNLSPEIKKLLSSMR' A
#
# COMPACT_ATOMS: atom_id res chain seq x y z
N MET A 1 0.70 -5.26 -17.81
CA MET A 1 0.78 -6.28 -16.75
C MET A 1 -0.57 -6.31 -16.06
N ARG A 2 -1.20 -7.47 -15.93
CA ARG A 2 -2.49 -7.60 -15.26
C ARG A 2 -2.25 -7.96 -13.79
N ILE A 3 -3.14 -7.53 -12.91
CA ILE A 3 -3.09 -7.91 -11.49
C ILE A 3 -4.02 -9.09 -11.33
N SER A 4 -3.52 -10.20 -10.78
CA SER A 4 -4.30 -11.41 -10.52
C SER A 4 -4.96 -11.34 -9.14
N GLU A 5 -4.24 -10.89 -8.12
CA GLU A 5 -4.78 -10.71 -6.75
C GLU A 5 -4.01 -9.65 -5.96
N THR A 6 -4.68 -9.06 -4.96
CA THR A 6 -4.06 -8.28 -3.88
C THR A 6 -4.12 -9.14 -2.62
N THR A 7 -2.96 -9.57 -2.11
CA THR A 7 -2.87 -10.55 -1.02
C THR A 7 -2.84 -9.89 0.36
N ASN A 8 -2.04 -8.84 0.51
CA ASN A 8 -1.86 -8.14 1.77
C ASN A 8 -1.94 -6.63 1.58
N LYS A 9 -2.55 -5.94 2.54
CA LYS A 9 -2.67 -4.48 2.57
C LYS A 9 -2.20 -3.96 3.92
N TYR A 10 -1.25 -3.03 3.88
CA TYR A 10 -0.63 -2.46 5.05
C TYR A 10 -0.72 -0.95 5.07
N LEU A 11 -0.97 -0.38 6.25
CA LEU A 11 -0.91 1.05 6.50
C LEU A 11 0.33 1.38 7.32
N LEU A 12 1.27 2.10 6.71
CA LEU A 12 2.45 2.65 7.36
C LEU A 12 2.23 4.12 7.71
N LYS A 13 2.06 4.41 8.99
CA LYS A 13 2.01 5.79 9.51
C LYS A 13 3.45 6.33 9.67
N LYS A 14 3.80 7.41 8.96
CA LYS A 14 5.13 8.06 9.03
C LYS A 14 4.94 9.57 9.24
N ARG A 15 4.92 9.99 10.51
CA ARG A 15 4.80 11.40 10.98
C ARG A 15 3.65 12.18 10.31
N ASN A 16 3.89 12.73 9.12
CA ASN A 16 2.95 13.57 8.38
C ASN A 16 2.34 12.87 7.15
N HIS A 17 2.78 11.66 6.83
CA HIS A 17 2.32 10.90 5.68
C HIS A 17 1.93 9.50 6.11
N ASP A 18 0.77 9.03 5.65
CA ASP A 18 0.52 7.59 5.66
C ASP A 18 0.82 7.05 4.28
N ILE A 19 1.48 5.91 4.29
CA ILE A 19 1.86 5.17 3.10
C ILE A 19 1.08 3.87 3.16
N LEU A 20 0.36 3.61 2.09
CA LEU A 20 -0.37 2.37 1.86
C LEU A 20 0.55 1.46 1.06
N ILE A 21 0.69 0.23 1.52
CA ILE A 21 1.55 -0.77 0.89
C ILE A 21 0.66 -1.96 0.56
N GLU A 22 0.60 -2.32 -0.72
CA GLU A 22 -0.18 -3.45 -1.20
C GLU A 22 0.75 -4.47 -1.83
N GLU A 23 0.63 -5.70 -1.34
CA GLU A 23 1.24 -6.85 -1.98
C GLU A 23 0.27 -7.36 -3.05
N ILE A 24 0.73 -7.34 -4.30
CA ILE A 24 -0.04 -7.81 -5.44
C ILE A 24 0.70 -8.96 -6.11
N LYS A 25 -0.05 -9.89 -6.70
CA LYS A 25 0.50 -10.87 -7.63
C LYS A 25 0.02 -10.58 -9.04
N ASN A 26 0.87 -10.87 -10.01
CA ASN A 26 0.49 -10.83 -11.41
C ASN A 26 0.07 -12.21 -11.93
N GLU A 27 -0.30 -12.29 -13.21
CA GLU A 27 -0.69 -13.56 -13.87
C GLU A 27 0.42 -14.63 -13.92
N ARG A 28 1.68 -14.24 -13.69
CA ARG A 28 2.85 -15.15 -13.67
C ARG A 28 3.19 -15.64 -12.27
N GLY A 29 2.45 -15.20 -11.25
CA GLY A 29 2.73 -15.52 -9.84
C GLY A 29 3.86 -14.69 -9.23
N GLU A 30 4.32 -13.63 -9.91
CA GLU A 30 5.33 -12.73 -9.37
C GLU A 30 4.68 -11.78 -8.35
N THR A 31 5.29 -11.69 -7.17
CA THR A 31 4.88 -10.77 -6.12
C THR A 31 5.50 -9.39 -6.33
N LEU A 32 4.67 -8.36 -6.28
CA LEU A 32 5.06 -6.96 -6.40
C LEU A 32 4.49 -6.18 -5.21
N PHE A 33 5.16 -5.07 -4.87
CA PHE A 33 4.70 -4.15 -3.85
C PHE A 33 4.33 -2.81 -4.47
N VAL A 34 3.10 -2.37 -4.25
CA VAL A 34 2.61 -1.05 -4.66
C VAL A 34 2.62 -0.15 -3.44
N LEU A 35 3.17 1.06 -3.61
CA LEU A 35 3.21 2.08 -2.58
C LEU A 35 2.38 3.28 -3.03
N SER A 36 1.42 3.68 -2.21
CA SER A 36 0.59 4.85 -2.48
C SER A 36 0.46 5.74 -1.25
N ALA A 37 0.38 7.06 -1.47
CA ALA A 37 0.26 8.06 -0.40
C ALA A 37 -1.01 8.91 -0.53
N ILE A 38 -1.82 8.67 -1.57
CA ILE A 38 -3.05 9.41 -1.83
C ILE A 38 -4.16 8.82 -0.97
N LYS A 39 -4.67 9.61 -0.03
CA LYS A 39 -5.81 9.24 0.82
C LYS A 39 -7.15 9.74 0.30
N SER A 40 -7.13 10.88 -0.39
CA SER A 40 -8.32 11.50 -0.93
C SER A 40 -7.97 12.38 -2.13
N ALA A 41 -8.96 12.61 -2.98
CA ALA A 41 -8.86 13.47 -4.15
C ALA A 41 -10.18 14.22 -4.35
N LYS A 42 -10.09 15.48 -4.81
CA LYS A 42 -11.25 16.19 -5.34
C LYS A 42 -11.41 15.84 -6.81
N LEU A 43 -12.62 15.48 -7.19
CA LEU A 43 -12.98 15.14 -8.56
C LEU A 43 -13.42 16.42 -9.31
N PRO A 44 -13.36 16.42 -10.66
CA PRO A 44 -13.70 17.60 -11.47
C PRO A 44 -15.16 18.07 -11.35
N ASP A 45 -16.07 17.16 -10.97
CA ASP A 45 -17.48 17.43 -10.70
C ASP A 45 -17.74 18.06 -9.31
N GLY A 46 -16.68 18.23 -8.51
CA GLY A 46 -16.75 18.77 -7.16
C GLY A 46 -16.95 17.70 -6.08
N GLU A 47 -17.12 16.43 -6.44
CA GLU A 47 -17.18 15.33 -5.48
C GLU A 47 -15.82 15.07 -4.82
N SER A 48 -15.84 14.43 -3.66
CA SER A 48 -14.64 14.04 -2.94
C SER A 48 -14.54 12.53 -2.89
N TRP A 49 -13.49 11.99 -3.49
CA TRP A 49 -13.12 10.58 -3.36
C TRP A 49 -12.17 10.42 -2.17
N SER A 50 -12.40 9.39 -1.37
CA SER A 50 -11.46 8.97 -0.32
C SER A 50 -11.20 7.48 -0.45
N LEU A 51 -9.94 7.08 -0.27
CA LEU A 51 -9.57 5.69 -0.28
C LEU A 51 -10.18 4.99 0.95
N ASN A 52 -10.86 3.87 0.72
CA ASN A 52 -11.31 3.03 1.83
C ASN A 52 -10.10 2.28 2.40
N THR A 53 -9.71 2.61 3.63
CA THR A 53 -8.59 1.97 4.32
C THR A 53 -9.01 0.96 5.38
N SER A 54 -10.28 0.55 5.42
CA SER A 54 -10.84 -0.28 6.49
C SER A 54 -10.24 -1.68 6.55
N ASP A 55 -9.73 -2.18 5.41
CA ASP A 55 -9.10 -3.49 5.24
C ASP A 55 -7.56 -3.43 5.36
N TYR A 56 -6.98 -2.25 5.58
CA TYR A 56 -5.54 -2.10 5.74
C TYR A 56 -5.14 -2.39 7.18
N LYS A 57 -4.20 -3.31 7.36
CA LYS A 57 -3.62 -3.62 8.66
C LYS A 57 -2.52 -2.63 8.98
N GLU A 58 -2.48 -2.11 10.21
CA GLU A 58 -1.35 -1.26 10.61
C GLU A 58 -0.06 -2.07 10.55
N LEU A 59 0.96 -1.48 9.93
CA LEU A 59 2.22 -2.17 9.67
C LEU A 59 3.02 -2.37 10.97
N ASP A 60 3.01 -3.60 11.50
CA ASP A 60 3.87 -3.96 12.63
C ASP A 60 5.33 -4.14 12.18
N ARG A 61 6.15 -3.14 12.52
CA ARG A 61 7.58 -3.10 12.15
C ARG A 61 8.40 -4.24 12.76
N LYS A 62 7.93 -4.90 13.82
CA LYS A 62 8.65 -6.00 14.48
C LYS A 62 8.53 -7.30 13.69
N ASN A 63 7.36 -7.55 13.10
CA ASN A 63 7.00 -8.82 12.45
C ASN A 63 6.93 -8.72 10.92
N LEU A 64 7.69 -7.81 10.32
CA LEU A 64 7.74 -7.65 8.87
C LEU A 64 8.47 -8.80 8.18
N SER A 65 7.95 -9.20 7.01
CA SER A 65 8.67 -10.04 6.07
C SER A 65 9.99 -9.38 5.63
N PRO A 66 11.03 -10.16 5.30
CA PRO A 66 12.31 -9.64 4.82
C PRO A 66 12.17 -8.71 3.61
N GLU A 67 11.22 -8.99 2.72
CA GLU A 67 10.95 -8.23 1.50
C GLU A 67 10.44 -6.82 1.83
N ILE A 68 9.48 -6.71 2.75
CA ILE A 68 8.97 -5.41 3.20
C ILE A 68 10.05 -4.66 3.97
N LYS A 69 10.86 -5.32 4.80
CA LYS A 69 11.99 -4.67 5.50
C LYS A 69 12.97 -4.04 4.49
N LYS A 70 13.28 -4.76 3.41
CA LYS A 70 14.16 -4.29 2.32
C LYS A 70 13.53 -3.14 1.52
N LEU A 71 12.23 -3.22 1.25
CA LEU A 71 11.49 -2.12 0.61
C LEU A 71 11.51 -0.86 1.46
N LEU A 72 11.23 -0.97 2.76
CA LEU A 72 11.18 0.19 3.65
C LEU A 72 12.56 0.81 3.89
N SER A 73 13.63 0.02 3.85
CA SER A 73 14.99 0.54 3.96
C SER A 73 15.44 1.31 2.72
N SER A 74 14.91 1.01 1.52
CA SER A 74 15.20 1.79 0.31
C SER A 74 14.42 3.11 0.23
N MET A 75 13.39 3.29 1.06
CA MET A 75 12.62 4.54 1.18
C MET A 75 13.21 5.55 2.20
N ARG A 76 14.42 5.30 2.70
CA ARG A 76 15.11 6.18 3.65
C ARG A 76 15.74 7.39 2.98
#